data_AF-A0A520QYN0-F1
#
_entry.id   AF-A0A520QYN0-F1
#
_cell.length_a   1.000
_cell.length_b   1.000
_cell.length_c   1.000
_cell.angle_alpha   90.00
_cell.angle_beta   90.00
_cell.angle_gamma   90.00
#
_symmetry.space_group_name_H-M   'P 1'
#
loop_
_entity.id
_entity.type
_entity.pdbx_description
1 polymer ?
#
loop_
_entity_poly.entity_id
_entity_poly.type
_entity_poly.pdbx_seq_one_letter_code
_entity_poly.pdbx_strand_id
1 'polypeptide(L)' 'MRELIIAFGLLLFFEGILYALFPSKMKSMLKLIEKIQTKQLRSGGLLFAIIGFLIVWYFKN' A
#
# COMPACT_ATOMS: atom_id res chain seq x y z
N MET A 1 -12.19 1.76 -17.81
CA MET A 1 -13.13 1.30 -16.74
C MET A 1 -12.85 -0.12 -16.26
N ARG A 2 -12.62 -1.10 -17.14
CA ARG A 2 -12.20 -2.47 -16.73
C ARG A 2 -10.83 -2.51 -16.03
N GLU A 3 -9.88 -1.68 -16.46
CA GLU A 3 -8.52 -1.69 -15.90
C GLU A 3 -8.45 -1.23 -14.44
N LEU A 4 -9.26 -0.23 -14.05
CA LEU A 4 -9.35 0.19 -12.64
C LEU A 4 -9.90 -0.93 -11.75
N ILE A 5 -10.89 -1.67 -12.25
CA ILE A 5 -11.48 -2.81 -11.53
C ILE A 5 -10.45 -3.94 -11.39
N ILE A 6 -9.66 -4.21 -12.45
CA ILE A 6 -8.59 -5.21 -12.41
C ILE A 6 -7.46 -4.80 -11.45
N ALA A 7 -7.02 -3.54 -11.48
CA ALA A 7 -6.00 -3.03 -10.56
C ALA A 7 -6.45 -3.10 -9.09
N PHE A 8 -7.71 -2.77 -8.82
CA PHE A 8 -8.29 -2.88 -7.48
C PHE A 8 -8.42 -4.34 -7.03
N GLY A 9 -8.81 -5.23 -7.94
CA GLY A 9 -8.86 -6.67 -7.67
C GLY A 9 -7.49 -7.26 -7.38
N LEU A 10 -6.45 -6.87 -8.13
CA LEU A 10 -5.08 -7.29 -7.88
C LEU A 10 -4.54 -6.77 -6.55
N LEU A 11 -4.84 -5.52 -6.19
CA LEU A 11 -4.48 -4.94 -4.89
C LEU A 11 -5.02 -5.80 -3.75
N LEU A 12 -6.33 -6.08 -3.75
CA LEU A 12 -6.98 -6.90 -2.73
C LEU A 12 -6.48 -8.35 -2.72
N PHE A 13 -6.15 -8.91 -3.89
CA PHE A 13 -5.62 -10.27 -4.01
C PHE A 13 -4.25 -10.40 -3.34
N PHE A 14 -3.33 -9.47 -3.63
CA PHE A 14 -2.01 -9.48 -3.01
C PHE A 14 -2.07 -9.20 -1.50
N GLU A 15 -2.89 -8.24 -1.07
CA GLU A 15 -3.10 -8.01 0.38
C GLU A 15 -3.66 -9.26 1.07
N GLY A 16 -4.73 -9.86 0.52
CA GLY A 16 -5.37 -11.04 1.07
C GLY A 16 -4.43 -12.24 1.20
N ILE A 17 -3.60 -12.49 0.19
CA ILE A 17 -2.61 -13.56 0.22
C ILE A 17 -1.54 -13.32 1.30
N LEU A 18 -1.06 -12.07 1.43
CA LEU A 18 -0.08 -11.73 2.47
C LEU A 18 -0.65 -11.93 3.88
N TYR A 19 -1.91 -11.56 4.11
CA TYR A 19 -2.59 -11.80 5.38
C TYR A 19 -2.81 -13.29 5.67
N ALA A 20 -3.13 -14.09 4.64
CA ALA A 20 -3.38 -15.53 4.79
C ALA A 20 -2.09 -16.35 5.00
N LEU A 21 -1.02 -16.06 4.25
CA LEU A 21 0.25 -16.77 4.34
C LEU A 21 1.10 -16.34 5.53
N PHE A 22 1.09 -15.04 5.88
CA PHE A 22 1.96 -14.50 6.93
C PHE A 22 1.22 -13.62 7.96
N PRO A 23 0.20 -14.17 8.66
CA PRO A 23 -0.60 -13.41 9.63
C PRO A 23 0.26 -12.83 10.77
N SER A 24 1.29 -13.58 11.20
CA SER A 24 2.20 -13.15 12.28
C SER A 24 3.12 -12.00 11.86
N LYS A 25 3.57 -11.95 10.60
CA LYS A 25 4.42 -10.85 10.10
C LYS A 25 3.61 -9.56 10.00
N MET A 26 2.37 -9.63 9.51
CA MET A 26 1.48 -8.47 9.42
C MET A 26 1.19 -7.87 10.81
N LYS A 27 0.88 -8.71 11.81
CA LYS A 27 0.73 -8.24 13.20
C LYS A 27 2.00 -7.59 13.77
N SER A 28 3.17 -8.13 13.43
CA SER A 28 4.46 -7.56 13.86
C SER A 28 4.71 -6.19 13.21
N MET A 29 4.39 -6.03 11.92
CA MET A 29 4.51 -4.75 11.21
C MET A 29 3.62 -3.67 11.81
N LEU A 30 2.38 -4.01 12.22
CA LEU A 30 1.49 -3.09 12.93
C LEU A 30 2.10 -2.56 14.24
N LYS A 31 2.68 -3.45 15.05
CA LYS A 31 3.40 -3.05 16.28
C LYS A 31 4.64 -2.20 16.00
N LEU A 32 5.28 -2.42 14.86
CA LEU A 32 6.43 -1.62 14.43
C LEU A 32 5.97 -0.20 14.05
N ILE A 33 4.86 -0.08 13.31
CA ILE A 33 4.26 1.20 12.92
C ILE A 33 3.83 2.01 14.14
N GLU A 34 3.31 1.36 15.18
CA GLU A 34 2.95 2.02 16.45
C GLU A 34 4.17 2.65 17.16
N LYS A 35 5.37 2.09 16.98
CA LYS A 35 6.62 2.67 17.49
C LYS A 35 7.20 3.78 16.61
N ILE A 36 6.76 3.91 15.36
CA ILE A 36 7.26 4.93 14.43
C ILE A 36 6.58 6.28 14.74
N GLN A 37 7.37 7.36 14.78
CA GLN A 37 6.83 8.69 15.01
C GLN A 37 5.83 9.08 13.90
N THR A 38 4.71 9.67 14.30
CA THR A 38 3.64 10.12 13.39
C THR A 38 4.14 11.06 12.28
N LYS A 39 5.21 11.83 12.54
CA LYS A 39 5.84 12.71 11.53
C LYS A 39 6.50 11.90 10.40
N GLN A 40 7.23 10.83 10.71
CA GLN A 40 7.84 9.97 9.70
C GLN A 40 6.79 9.19 8.91
N LEU A 41 5.73 8.71 9.58
CA LEU A 41 4.64 8.01 8.90
C LEU A 41 3.92 8.91 7.89
N ARG A 42 3.69 10.19 8.25
CA ARG A 42 3.11 11.19 7.35
C ARG A 42 4.03 11.52 6.17
N SER A 43 5.32 11.75 6.41
CA SER A 43 6.29 12.04 5.35
C SER A 43 6.44 10.85 4.39
N GLY A 44 6.52 9.62 4.90
CA GLY A 44 6.56 8.42 4.08
C GLY A 44 5.28 8.25 3.25
N GLY A 45 4.11 8.39 3.89
CA GLY A 45 2.82 8.31 3.20
C GLY A 45 2.65 9.36 2.10
N LEU A 46 3.07 10.60 2.34
CA LEU A 46 3.06 11.66 1.33
C LEU A 46 3.97 11.35 0.14
N LEU A 47 5.19 10.86 0.39
CA LEU A 47 6.10 10.44 -0.68
C LEU A 47 5.49 9.31 -1.53
N PHE A 48 4.94 8.27 -0.89
CA PHE A 48 4.28 7.17 -1.60
C PHE A 48 3.05 7.64 -2.40
N ALA A 49 2.26 8.57 -1.87
CA ALA A 49 1.10 9.13 -2.57
C ALA A 49 1.53 9.92 -3.82
N ILE A 50 2.57 10.75 -3.71
CA ILE A 50 3.08 11.54 -4.84
C ILE A 50 3.65 10.63 -5.93
N ILE A 51 4.44 9.62 -5.55
CA ILE A 51 5.01 8.66 -6.51
C ILE A 51 3.90 7.86 -7.19
N GLY A 52 2.93 7.34 -6.43
CA GLY A 52 1.79 6.61 -6.99
C GLY A 52 0.96 7.46 -7.95
N PHE A 53 0.75 8.73 -7.61
CA PHE A 53 0.07 9.69 -8.49
C PHE A 53 0.84 9.93 -9.79
N LEU A 54 2.15 10.13 -9.72
CA LEU A 54 3.01 10.31 -10.90
C LEU A 54 2.99 9.07 -11.81
N ILE A 55 3.03 7.86 -11.25
CA ILE A 55 2.97 6.60 -12.01
C ILE A 55 1.64 6.50 -12.77
N VAL A 56 0.51 6.74 -12.08
CA VAL A 56 -0.81 6.72 -12.72
C VAL A 56 -0.93 7.79 -13.79
N TRP A 57 -0.37 8.98 -13.55
CA TRP A 57 -0.39 10.08 -14.52
C TRP A 57 0.43 9.76 -15.78
N TYR A 58 1.61 9.16 -15.63
CA TYR A 58 2.45 8.72 -16.74
C TYR A 58 1.82 7.57 -17.55
N PHE A 59 1.20 6.60 -16.90
CA PHE A 59 0.58 5.45 -17.58
C PHE A 59 -0.79 5.75 -18.20
N LYS A 60 -1.45 6.84 -17.79
CA LYS A 60 -2.76 7.24 -18.32
C LYS A 60 -2.66 8.00 -19.64
N ASN A 61 -1.46 8.37 -20.09
CA ASN A 61 -1.19 8.99 -21.39
C ASN A 61 -0.65 7.97 -22.39
#